data_AF-A0A6J1WQW4-F1
#
_entry.id   AF-A0A6J1WQW4-F1
#
_cell.length_a   1.000
_cell.length_b   1.000
_cell.length_c   1.000
_cell.angle_alpha   90.00
_cell.angle_beta   90.00
_cell.angle_gamma   90.00
#
_symmetry.space_group_name_H-M   'P 1'
#
loop_
_entity.id
_entity.type
_entity.pdbx_description
1 polymer ?
#
loop_
_entity_poly.entity_id
_entity_poly.type
_entity_poly.pdbx_seq_one_letter_code
_entity_poly.pdbx_strand_id
1 'polypeptide(L)'
;MKLLFLVIWLISVDVTPSLTRNAFAIDESWVCSVKKSCVECLRLSQCSWCPTDNKCFSMKLPIFNDFCTDSAIEHKDFGFSLEDNAICACSKSSEIELEQNCYPPGISEGVECSGRGECVCGRCVCDPTPDFEHPTKMILGEYCEFDNFSCDGPRCNEGPYSLAQSGSDDEDSPDDVDTEIEDETFTMQ
;
A
#
# COMPACT_ATOMS: atom_id res chain seq x y z
N MET A 1 -34.70 83.69 -13.91
CA MET A 1 -33.44 83.00 -13.60
C MET A 1 -33.63 82.21 -12.31
N LYS A 2 -33.81 80.89 -12.38
CA LYS A 2 -33.81 79.99 -11.20
C LYS A 2 -32.52 79.18 -11.26
N LEU A 3 -31.69 79.36 -10.25
CA LEU A 3 -30.34 78.81 -10.12
C LEU A 3 -30.44 77.31 -9.80
N LEU A 4 -29.87 76.45 -10.64
CA LEU A 4 -29.74 75.01 -10.37
C LEU A 4 -28.68 74.79 -9.29
N PHE A 5 -29.06 74.17 -8.16
CA PHE A 5 -28.12 73.65 -7.18
C PHE A 5 -27.81 72.18 -7.51
N LEU A 6 -26.59 71.93 -7.99
CA LEU A 6 -26.04 70.57 -8.14
C LEU A 6 -25.66 70.04 -6.75
N VAL A 7 -26.35 69.00 -6.29
CA VAL A 7 -26.02 68.30 -5.05
C VAL A 7 -24.97 67.23 -5.38
N ILE A 8 -23.71 67.51 -5.03
CA ILE A 8 -22.61 66.55 -5.16
C ILE A 8 -22.66 65.62 -3.94
N TRP A 9 -22.98 64.35 -4.15
CA TRP A 9 -22.88 63.30 -3.13
C TRP A 9 -21.41 62.88 -2.99
N LEU A 10 -20.78 63.24 -1.88
CA LEU A 10 -19.50 62.67 -1.48
C LEU A 10 -19.78 61.30 -0.84
N ILE A 11 -19.38 60.22 -1.53
CA ILE A 11 -19.44 58.86 -1.00
C ILE A 11 -18.27 58.70 -0.02
N SER A 12 -18.57 58.71 1.28
CA SER A 12 -17.61 58.33 2.31
C SER A 12 -17.33 56.82 2.19
N VAL A 13 -16.10 56.46 1.82
CA VAL A 13 -15.65 55.05 1.88
C VAL A 13 -15.10 54.82 3.28
N ASP A 14 -15.90 54.19 4.14
CA ASP A 14 -15.44 53.74 5.45
C ASP A 14 -14.51 52.54 5.27
N VAL A 15 -13.20 52.77 5.40
CA VAL A 15 -12.20 51.70 5.46
C VAL A 15 -12.27 51.09 6.87
N THR A 16 -13.06 50.02 7.03
CA THR A 16 -13.03 49.22 8.25
C THR A 16 -11.71 48.43 8.31
N PRO A 17 -10.91 48.53 9.38
CA PRO A 17 -9.73 47.67 9.52
C PRO A 17 -10.20 46.22 9.66
N SER A 18 -9.84 45.40 8.68
CA SER A 18 -10.06 43.96 8.73
C SER A 18 -9.19 43.39 9.85
N LEU A 19 -9.81 43.00 10.96
CA LEU A 19 -9.13 42.26 12.02
C LEU A 19 -8.82 40.87 11.46
N THR A 20 -7.62 40.68 10.93
CA THR A 20 -7.13 39.38 10.50
C THR A 20 -7.17 38.44 11.69
N ARG A 21 -8.12 37.49 11.70
CA ARG A 21 -8.11 36.39 12.67
C ARG A 21 -6.83 35.60 12.40
N ASN A 22 -5.90 35.63 13.34
CA ASN A 22 -4.75 34.73 13.32
C ASN A 22 -5.31 33.31 13.29
N ALA A 23 -5.12 32.60 12.17
CA ALA A 23 -5.36 31.17 12.13
C ALA A 23 -4.34 30.54 13.08
N PHE A 24 -4.79 30.09 14.25
CA PHE A 24 -3.93 29.35 15.16
C PHE A 24 -3.61 28.02 14.48
N ALA A 25 -2.33 27.76 14.22
CA ALA A 25 -1.87 26.44 13.83
C ALA A 25 -2.11 25.51 15.02
N ILE A 26 -3.05 24.56 14.87
CA ILE A 26 -3.28 23.52 15.87
C ILE A 26 -2.16 22.51 15.69
N ASP A 27 -1.47 22.19 16.79
CA ASP A 27 -0.48 21.13 16.80
C ASP A 27 -1.17 19.79 16.50
N GLU A 28 -0.75 19.14 15.41
CA GLU A 28 -1.35 17.91 14.89
C GLU A 28 -1.29 16.74 15.88
N SER A 29 -0.42 16.80 16.88
CA SER A 29 -0.30 15.76 17.92
C SER A 29 -1.53 15.66 18.83
N TRP A 30 -2.35 16.71 18.94
CA TRP A 30 -3.60 16.67 19.70
C TRP A 30 -4.66 15.79 19.04
N VAL A 31 -4.57 15.57 17.72
CA VAL A 31 -5.48 14.72 16.93
C VAL A 31 -5.42 13.26 17.40
N CYS A 32 -4.33 12.82 18.04
CA CYS A 32 -4.22 11.47 18.56
C CYS A 32 -5.29 11.20 19.64
N SER A 33 -5.48 12.14 20.58
CA SER A 33 -6.35 11.96 21.75
C SER A 33 -7.84 11.71 21.43
N VAL A 34 -8.29 12.05 20.21
CA VAL A 34 -9.68 11.84 19.79
C VAL A 34 -9.93 10.44 19.21
N LYS A 35 -8.88 9.72 18.81
CA LYS A 35 -9.00 8.38 18.20
C LYS A 35 -9.39 7.33 19.23
N LYS A 36 -10.28 6.42 18.84
CA LYS A 36 -10.92 5.46 19.76
C LYS A 36 -10.45 4.02 19.60
N SER A 37 -9.77 3.72 18.51
CA SER A 37 -9.20 2.41 18.25
C SER A 37 -7.72 2.51 17.89
N CYS A 38 -7.01 1.39 18.06
CA CYS A 38 -5.60 1.29 17.69
C CYS A 38 -5.40 1.59 16.20
N VAL A 39 -6.20 0.98 15.31
CA VAL A 39 -6.06 1.17 13.87
C VAL A 39 -6.29 2.62 13.46
N GLU A 40 -7.32 3.27 13.99
CA GLU A 40 -7.56 4.70 13.71
C GLU A 40 -6.45 5.61 14.25
N CYS A 41 -5.82 5.21 15.36
CA CYS A 41 -4.70 5.91 15.95
C CYS A 41 -3.46 5.82 15.04
N LEU A 42 -3.07 4.60 14.67
CA LEU A 42 -1.83 4.33 13.97
C LEU A 42 -1.90 4.56 12.46
N ARG A 43 -3.08 4.90 11.91
CA ARG A 43 -3.15 5.54 10.58
C ARG A 43 -2.45 6.90 10.54
N LEU A 44 -2.24 7.53 11.70
CA LEU A 44 -1.51 8.78 11.85
C LEU A 44 -0.09 8.49 12.33
N SER A 45 0.91 8.82 11.51
CA SER A 45 2.31 8.49 11.80
C SER A 45 2.90 9.22 13.00
N GLN A 46 2.26 10.28 13.48
CA GLN A 46 2.65 11.03 14.68
C GLN A 46 2.06 10.49 16.00
N CYS A 47 1.22 9.46 15.94
CA CYS A 47 0.52 8.91 17.09
C CYS A 47 1.04 7.52 17.48
N SER A 48 0.84 7.19 18.76
CA SER A 48 1.13 5.89 19.36
C SER A 48 -0.11 5.39 20.10
N TRP A 49 -0.29 4.07 20.16
CA TRP A 49 -1.40 3.43 20.85
C TRP A 49 -0.94 2.76 22.13
N CYS A 50 -1.64 3.03 23.23
CA CYS A 50 -1.46 2.31 24.48
C CYS A 50 -2.50 1.19 24.60
N PRO A 51 -2.10 -0.10 24.48
CA PRO A 51 -3.02 -1.22 24.59
C PRO A 51 -3.56 -1.40 26.02
N THR A 52 -2.77 -1.06 27.04
CA THR A 52 -3.14 -1.18 28.45
C THR A 52 -4.30 -0.25 28.82
N ASP A 53 -4.21 1.03 28.41
CA ASP A 53 -5.22 2.05 28.69
C ASP A 53 -6.27 2.21 27.59
N ASN A 54 -6.10 1.54 26.44
CA ASN A 54 -6.88 1.73 25.22
C ASN A 54 -6.95 3.20 24.79
N LYS A 55 -5.80 3.86 24.74
CA LYS A 55 -5.70 5.30 24.43
C LYS A 55 -4.68 5.56 23.34
N CYS A 56 -5.08 6.44 22.42
CA CYS A 56 -4.19 7.02 21.44
C CYS A 56 -3.56 8.30 22.00
N PHE A 57 -2.27 8.46 21.81
CA PHE A 57 -1.51 9.60 22.30
C PHE A 57 -0.36 9.93 21.35
N SER A 58 0.38 11.00 21.61
CA SER A 58 1.61 11.31 20.89
C SER A 58 2.74 11.46 21.88
N MET A 59 3.83 10.73 21.67
CA MET A 59 5.04 10.86 22.47
C MET A 59 5.73 12.23 22.29
N LYS A 60 5.37 12.99 21.26
CA LYS A 60 5.90 14.35 21.04
C LYS A 60 5.33 15.36 22.03
N LEU A 61 4.20 15.04 22.69
CA LEU A 61 3.59 15.91 23.68
C LEU A 61 4.21 15.65 25.06
N PRO A 62 4.73 16.69 25.74
CA PRO A 62 5.44 16.53 27.02
C PRO A 62 4.56 15.99 28.16
N ILE A 63 3.24 16.03 28.02
CA ILE A 63 2.27 15.45 28.98
C ILE A 63 2.37 13.90 28.99
N PHE A 64 2.90 13.29 27.93
CA PHE A 64 2.91 11.85 27.71
C PHE A 64 4.31 11.23 27.65
N ASN A 65 5.38 11.94 28.02
CA ASN A 65 6.75 11.42 27.96
C ASN A 65 6.94 10.08 28.68
N ASP A 66 6.24 9.88 29.80
CA ASP A 66 6.32 8.65 30.61
C ASP A 66 5.03 7.82 30.55
N PHE A 67 4.12 8.13 29.62
CA PHE A 67 2.86 7.40 29.48
C PHE A 67 3.04 6.16 28.61
N CYS A 68 2.69 5.00 29.17
CA CYS A 68 2.63 3.73 28.45
C CYS A 68 3.97 3.27 27.81
N THR A 69 5.11 3.63 28.40
CA THR A 69 6.45 3.36 27.84
C THR A 69 6.71 1.89 27.50
N ASP A 70 6.22 0.97 28.32
CA ASP A 70 6.60 -0.45 28.22
C ASP A 70 5.72 -1.25 27.23
N SER A 71 4.62 -0.67 26.78
CA SER A 71 3.64 -1.37 25.93
C SER A 71 3.10 -0.49 24.80
N ALA A 72 3.63 0.71 24.61
CA ALA A 72 3.24 1.60 23.52
C ALA A 72 3.53 0.93 22.17
N ILE A 73 2.52 0.95 21.31
CA ILE A 73 2.64 0.56 19.92
C ILE A 73 2.82 1.83 19.11
N GLU A 74 3.98 1.97 18.48
CA GLU A 74 4.28 3.08 17.59
C GLU A 74 3.83 2.79 16.15
N HIS A 75 3.60 3.84 15.38
CA HIS A 75 3.43 3.70 13.94
C HIS A 75 4.71 3.16 13.30
N LYS A 76 4.56 2.14 12.46
CA LYS A 76 5.63 1.60 11.61
C LYS A 76 5.19 1.66 10.15
N ASP A 77 6.11 2.05 9.29
CA ASP A 77 5.90 2.03 7.85
C ASP A 77 6.67 0.86 7.24
N PHE A 78 5.93 -0.14 6.77
CA PHE A 78 6.48 -1.31 6.10
C PHE A 78 6.39 -1.20 4.56
N GLY A 79 6.13 0.00 4.03
CA GLY A 79 5.86 0.21 2.62
C GLY A 79 4.46 -0.23 2.18
N PHE A 80 3.57 -0.54 3.13
CA PHE A 80 2.15 -0.81 2.86
C PHE A 80 1.30 0.47 2.92
N SER A 81 -0.01 0.34 2.70
CA SER A 81 -0.93 1.45 2.92
C SER A 81 -0.96 1.84 4.41
N LEU A 82 -1.32 3.09 4.72
CA LEU A 82 -1.46 3.57 6.10
C LEU A 82 -2.43 2.70 6.93
N GLU A 83 -3.45 2.16 6.28
CA GLU A 83 -4.42 1.27 6.93
C GLU A 83 -3.83 -0.11 7.22
N ASP A 84 -3.14 -0.72 6.25
CA ASP A 84 -2.52 -2.03 6.44
C ASP A 84 -1.38 -2.00 7.46
N ASN A 85 -0.55 -0.95 7.42
CA ASN A 85 0.48 -0.70 8.44
C ASN A 85 -0.14 -0.62 9.85
N ALA A 86 -1.28 0.09 9.98
CA ALA A 86 -1.98 0.24 11.25
C ALA A 86 -2.64 -1.08 11.72
N ILE A 87 -3.29 -1.81 10.81
CA ILE A 87 -3.84 -3.14 11.11
C ILE A 87 -2.71 -4.05 11.59
N CYS A 88 -1.57 -4.00 10.93
CA CYS A 88 -0.42 -4.80 11.27
C CYS A 88 0.08 -4.53 12.69
N ALA A 89 0.38 -3.27 12.99
CA ALA A 89 0.89 -2.87 14.30
C ALA A 89 -0.10 -3.18 15.43
N CYS A 90 -1.40 -3.15 15.14
CA CYS A 90 -2.46 -3.37 16.13
C CYS A 90 -2.88 -4.84 16.29
N SER A 91 -2.48 -5.73 15.37
CA SER A 91 -2.89 -7.12 15.38
C SER A 91 -2.17 -7.89 16.49
N LYS A 92 -2.93 -8.66 17.27
CA LYS A 92 -2.43 -9.54 18.34
C LYS A 92 -2.21 -10.97 17.84
N SER A 93 -2.26 -11.21 16.54
CA SER A 93 -2.03 -12.54 15.96
C SER A 93 -0.73 -13.08 16.51
N SER A 94 -0.78 -14.31 17.04
CA SER A 94 0.41 -14.99 17.54
C SER A 94 1.45 -14.99 16.44
N GLU A 95 2.71 -14.67 16.78
CA GLU A 95 3.85 -14.61 15.85
C GLU A 95 3.84 -15.78 14.86
N ILE A 96 3.42 -16.96 15.32
CA ILE A 96 3.28 -18.21 14.58
C ILE A 96 2.27 -18.14 13.40
N GLU A 97 1.11 -17.48 13.53
CA GLU A 97 0.12 -17.39 12.44
C GLU A 97 0.54 -16.43 11.34
N LEU A 98 1.32 -15.39 11.69
CA LEU A 98 1.87 -14.46 10.73
C LEU A 98 3.08 -15.08 10.01
N GLU A 99 3.94 -15.82 10.70
CA GLU A 99 5.09 -16.52 10.11
C GLU A 99 4.66 -17.53 9.05
N GLN A 100 3.56 -18.27 9.25
CA GLN A 100 3.11 -19.26 8.26
C GLN A 100 2.63 -18.66 6.94
N ASN A 101 2.24 -17.38 6.92
CA ASN A 101 1.71 -16.73 5.73
C ASN A 101 2.80 -16.20 4.78
N CYS A 102 4.08 -16.41 5.13
CA CYS A 102 5.25 -16.01 4.36
C CYS A 102 5.96 -17.18 3.67
N TYR A 103 5.28 -18.32 3.57
CA TYR A 103 5.70 -19.49 2.79
C TYR A 103 4.74 -19.75 1.64
N PRO A 104 5.24 -20.11 0.44
CA PRO A 104 4.38 -20.52 -0.65
C PRO A 104 3.49 -21.72 -0.26
N PRO A 105 2.23 -21.77 -0.72
CA PRO A 105 1.33 -22.86 -0.39
C PRO A 105 1.90 -24.20 -0.86
N GLY A 106 1.88 -25.20 0.03
CA GLY A 106 2.40 -26.54 -0.26
C GLY A 106 3.90 -26.71 -0.03
N ILE A 107 4.63 -25.67 0.39
CA ILE A 107 6.03 -25.76 0.80
C ILE A 107 6.09 -25.71 2.33
N SER A 108 6.29 -26.87 2.97
CA SER A 108 6.47 -26.98 4.43
C SER A 108 7.93 -26.84 4.88
N GLU A 109 8.87 -26.94 3.93
CA GLU A 109 10.31 -26.80 4.16
C GLU A 109 10.85 -25.78 3.16
N GLY A 110 11.19 -24.61 3.66
CA GLY A 110 11.64 -23.49 2.83
C GLY A 110 12.17 -22.36 3.68
N VAL A 111 12.83 -21.41 3.04
CA VAL A 111 13.19 -20.14 3.66
C VAL A 111 12.02 -19.18 3.50
N GLU A 112 11.73 -18.44 4.56
CA GLU A 112 10.73 -17.38 4.56
C GLU A 112 11.01 -16.37 3.45
N CYS A 113 9.96 -15.97 2.72
CA CYS A 113 10.09 -15.00 1.62
C CYS A 113 11.21 -15.35 0.62
N SER A 114 11.37 -16.66 0.35
CA SER A 114 12.42 -17.21 -0.52
C SER A 114 13.85 -16.79 -0.13
N GLY A 115 14.07 -16.32 1.12
CA GLY A 115 15.34 -15.79 1.60
C GLY A 115 15.76 -14.47 0.94
N ARG A 116 14.84 -13.79 0.24
CA ARG A 116 15.08 -12.55 -0.51
C ARG A 116 14.19 -11.39 -0.04
N GLY A 117 13.68 -11.49 1.18
CA GLY A 117 12.84 -10.48 1.81
C GLY A 117 12.66 -10.75 3.30
N GLU A 118 11.87 -9.91 3.93
CA GLU A 118 11.48 -10.01 5.34
C GLU A 118 9.97 -10.29 5.44
N CYS A 119 9.57 -11.21 6.31
CA CYS A 119 8.15 -11.40 6.58
C CYS A 119 7.66 -10.36 7.58
N VAL A 120 6.77 -9.52 7.11
CA VAL A 120 6.17 -8.47 7.91
C VAL A 120 4.67 -8.66 7.86
N CYS A 121 4.08 -8.97 9.01
CA CYS A 121 2.63 -9.17 9.11
C CYS A 121 2.05 -10.28 8.23
N GLY A 122 2.80 -11.36 8.04
CA GLY A 122 2.36 -12.45 7.18
C GLY A 122 2.31 -12.06 5.71
N ARG A 123 3.09 -11.06 5.31
CA ARG A 123 3.37 -10.73 3.91
C ARG A 123 4.86 -10.52 3.73
N CYS A 124 5.40 -10.99 2.62
CA CYS A 124 6.78 -10.74 2.29
C CYS A 124 7.02 -9.33 1.76
N VAL A 125 8.00 -8.66 2.35
CA VAL A 125 8.57 -7.40 1.85
C VAL A 125 9.91 -7.74 1.20
N CYS A 126 9.98 -7.71 -0.12
CA CYS A 126 11.18 -8.10 -0.86
C CYS A 126 12.29 -7.05 -0.72
N ASP A 127 13.54 -7.53 -0.66
CA ASP A 127 14.71 -6.65 -0.51
C ASP A 127 14.81 -5.68 -1.70
N PRO A 128 14.70 -4.36 -1.46
CA PRO A 128 14.81 -3.36 -2.52
C PRO A 128 16.26 -3.05 -2.89
N THR A 129 17.24 -3.61 -2.17
CA THR A 129 18.65 -3.29 -2.34
C THR A 129 19.13 -3.74 -3.72
N PRO A 130 19.56 -2.80 -4.59
CA PRO A 130 20.06 -3.16 -5.90
C PRO A 130 21.39 -3.91 -5.77
N ASP A 131 21.52 -4.98 -6.52
CA ASP A 131 22.77 -5.72 -6.65
C ASP A 131 23.85 -4.81 -7.27
N PHE A 132 25.07 -4.82 -6.72
CA PHE A 132 26.18 -4.00 -7.24
C PHE A 132 26.57 -4.39 -8.67
N GLU A 133 26.47 -5.67 -9.03
CA GLU A 133 26.75 -6.17 -10.37
C GLU A 133 25.57 -5.92 -11.32
N HIS A 134 24.36 -5.88 -10.76
CA HIS A 134 23.11 -5.70 -11.50
C HIS A 134 22.22 -4.62 -10.86
N PRO A 135 22.49 -3.33 -11.08
CA PRO A 135 21.78 -2.23 -10.41
C PRO A 135 20.28 -2.13 -10.76
N THR A 136 19.86 -2.77 -11.85
CA THR A 136 18.47 -2.84 -12.28
C THR A 136 17.78 -4.11 -11.80
N LYS A 137 18.43 -4.94 -10.97
CA LYS A 137 17.86 -6.16 -10.40
C LYS A 137 16.76 -5.78 -9.42
N MET A 138 15.60 -6.40 -9.58
CA MET A 138 14.42 -6.23 -8.75
C MET A 138 13.90 -7.61 -8.39
N ILE A 139 13.67 -7.83 -7.09
CA ILE A 139 13.05 -9.03 -6.55
C ILE A 139 11.54 -8.76 -6.41
N LEU A 140 10.73 -9.71 -6.84
CA LEU A 140 9.28 -9.58 -6.93
C LEU A 140 8.59 -10.94 -6.69
N GLY A 141 7.26 -10.90 -6.58
CA GLY A 141 6.44 -12.05 -6.22
C GLY A 141 5.85 -11.93 -4.83
N GLU A 142 4.84 -12.75 -4.53
CA GLU A 142 4.15 -12.74 -3.23
C GLU A 142 5.06 -13.22 -2.10
N TYR A 143 6.02 -14.09 -2.43
CA TYR A 143 6.99 -14.70 -1.54
C TYR A 143 8.42 -14.36 -1.97
N CYS A 144 8.63 -13.27 -2.72
CA CYS A 144 9.92 -12.84 -3.25
C CYS A 144 10.65 -13.93 -4.06
N GLU A 145 9.88 -14.71 -4.81
CA GLU A 145 10.27 -15.91 -5.54
C GLU A 145 10.82 -15.62 -6.95
N PHE A 146 10.65 -14.39 -7.46
CA PHE A 146 11.13 -13.98 -8.77
C PHE A 146 12.14 -12.85 -8.68
N ASP A 147 13.04 -12.79 -9.66
CA ASP A 147 13.78 -11.57 -9.98
C ASP A 147 13.90 -11.42 -11.49
N ASN A 148 14.10 -10.18 -11.96
CA ASN A 148 14.16 -9.85 -13.38
C ASN A 148 15.49 -10.22 -14.07
N PHE A 149 16.37 -10.98 -13.43
CA PHE A 149 17.64 -11.47 -13.99
C PHE A 149 17.73 -13.00 -14.07
N SER A 150 16.98 -13.72 -13.24
CA SER A 150 17.10 -15.17 -13.07
C SER A 150 16.12 -15.99 -13.93
N CYS A 151 15.60 -15.42 -15.01
CA CYS A 151 14.74 -16.16 -15.94
C CYS A 151 15.57 -16.70 -17.12
N ASP A 152 15.19 -17.88 -17.60
CA ASP A 152 15.77 -18.51 -18.79
C ASP A 152 14.81 -18.36 -19.98
N GLY A 153 15.29 -17.78 -21.08
CA GLY A 153 14.58 -17.75 -22.37
C GLY A 153 14.19 -16.37 -22.91
N PRO A 154 13.62 -16.30 -24.13
CA PRO A 154 13.40 -15.05 -24.87
C PRO A 154 12.37 -14.09 -24.26
N ARG A 155 11.58 -14.55 -23.27
CA ARG A 155 10.52 -13.76 -22.62
C ARG A 155 10.96 -12.98 -21.37
N CYS A 156 12.23 -13.09 -21.00
CA CYS A 156 12.82 -12.39 -19.86
C CYS A 156 12.85 -10.86 -19.98
N ASN A 157 12.86 -10.34 -21.19
CA ASN A 157 13.03 -8.91 -21.45
C ASN A 157 11.71 -8.14 -21.54
N GLU A 158 10.57 -8.78 -21.25
CA GLU A 158 9.24 -8.16 -21.45
C GLU A 158 8.64 -7.52 -20.19
N GLY A 159 9.28 -7.61 -19.02
CA GLY A 159 8.68 -7.19 -17.74
C GLY A 159 7.68 -8.24 -17.20
N PRO A 160 7.32 -8.23 -15.90
CA PRO A 160 7.47 -9.44 -15.10
C PRO A 160 6.25 -10.39 -15.01
N TYR A 161 5.20 -10.23 -15.83
CA TYR A 161 4.10 -11.22 -15.85
C TYR A 161 3.90 -11.79 -17.25
N SER A 162 4.22 -13.09 -17.42
CA SER A 162 3.56 -13.92 -18.44
C SER A 162 2.27 -14.46 -17.81
N LEU A 163 1.11 -13.88 -18.14
CA LEU A 163 -0.24 -14.30 -17.67
C LEU A 163 -0.71 -15.64 -18.26
N ALA A 164 0.17 -16.61 -18.43
CA ALA A 164 -0.23 -17.90 -18.97
C ALA A 164 0.62 -19.00 -18.34
N GLN A 165 0.17 -19.52 -17.20
CA GLN A 165 -0.05 -20.95 -16.99
C GLN A 165 -0.40 -21.21 -15.51
N SER A 166 -1.67 -21.00 -15.18
CA SER A 166 -2.35 -21.86 -14.20
C SER A 166 -3.28 -22.76 -15.00
N GLY A 167 -3.03 -24.06 -14.98
CA GLY A 167 -3.83 -25.06 -15.68
C GLY A 167 -3.21 -25.56 -16.98
N SER A 168 -2.03 -26.18 -16.92
CA SER A 168 -1.83 -27.38 -17.72
C SER A 168 -2.69 -28.46 -17.08
N ASP A 169 -3.87 -28.67 -17.62
CA ASP A 169 -4.64 -29.93 -17.62
C ASP A 169 -6.02 -29.58 -18.20
N ASP A 170 -6.12 -29.59 -19.52
CA ASP A 170 -7.25 -30.22 -20.20
C ASP A 170 -6.81 -30.57 -21.62
N GLU A 171 -6.77 -31.88 -21.84
CA GLU A 171 -6.58 -32.53 -23.11
C GLU A 171 -7.67 -32.12 -24.12
N ASP A 172 -7.28 -32.20 -25.38
CA ASP A 172 -8.10 -32.63 -26.52
C ASP A 172 -8.58 -31.57 -27.53
N SER A 173 -8.40 -31.98 -28.79
CA SER A 173 -9.08 -31.56 -30.02
C SER A 173 -8.51 -30.39 -30.86
N PRO A 174 -8.60 -30.53 -32.20
CA PRO A 174 -7.49 -31.08 -32.98
C PRO A 174 -7.08 -30.19 -34.17
N ASP A 175 -5.95 -30.60 -34.75
CA ASP A 175 -5.28 -30.05 -35.94
C ASP A 175 -6.21 -29.52 -37.04
N ASP A 176 -5.92 -28.30 -37.48
CA ASP A 176 -6.40 -27.71 -38.73
C ASP A 176 -5.97 -28.59 -39.92
N VAL A 177 -6.87 -29.46 -40.38
CA VAL A 177 -6.74 -30.17 -41.64
C VAL A 177 -7.34 -29.32 -42.75
N ASP A 178 -6.47 -28.64 -43.50
CA ASP A 178 -6.81 -28.07 -44.80
C ASP A 178 -7.35 -29.17 -45.72
N THR A 179 -8.64 -29.08 -46.07
CA THR A 179 -9.26 -29.94 -47.07
C THR A 179 -9.44 -29.16 -48.37
N GLU A 180 -8.51 -29.40 -49.31
CA GLU A 180 -8.71 -29.12 -50.72
C GLU A 180 -9.78 -30.10 -51.26
N ILE A 181 -10.94 -29.57 -51.66
CA ILE A 181 -11.99 -30.33 -52.33
C ILE A 181 -11.67 -30.32 -53.82
N GLU A 182 -11.16 -31.43 -54.34
CA GLU A 182 -11.26 -31.76 -55.76
C GLU A 182 -12.44 -32.73 -55.98
N ASP A 183 -13.39 -32.27 -56.80
CA ASP A 183 -14.41 -33.07 -57.47
C ASP A 183 -13.81 -34.33 -58.09
N GLU A 184 -14.43 -35.50 -57.95
CA GLU A 184 -14.80 -36.35 -59.10
C GLU A 184 -15.90 -37.37 -58.72
N THR A 185 -16.91 -37.41 -59.60
CA THR A 185 -18.01 -38.36 -59.76
C THR A 185 -17.62 -39.85 -59.76
N PHE A 186 -18.41 -40.75 -59.15
CA PHE A 186 -18.83 -42.05 -59.76
C PHE A 186 -19.88 -42.86 -58.95
N THR A 187 -21.05 -43.06 -59.57
CA THR A 187 -22.13 -44.08 -59.49
C THR A 187 -22.48 -44.96 -58.28
N MET A 188 -23.81 -45.05 -58.12
CA MET A 188 -24.67 -45.96 -57.34
C MET A 188 -24.40 -47.46 -57.52
N GLN A 189 -24.65 -48.21 -56.45
CA GLN A 189 -25.26 -49.53 -56.49
C GLN A 189 -26.30 -49.67 -55.37
#